data_AF-A0A962EBR3-F1
#
_entry.id   AF-A0A962EBR3-F1
#
_cell.length_a   1.000
_cell.length_b   1.000
_cell.length_c   1.000
_cell.angle_alpha   90.00
_cell.angle_beta   90.00
_cell.angle_gamma   90.00
#
_symmetry.space_group_name_H-M   'P 1'
#
loop_
_entity.id
_entity.type
_entity.pdbx_description
1 polymer ?
#
loop_
_entity_poly.entity_id
_entity_poly.type
_entity_poly.pdbx_seq_one_letter_code
_entity_poly.pdbx_strand_id
1 'polypeptide(L)'
;PYRYGNNESCSFPSPQAGTYYVMLRAYTSFSGVSLIGSYQEANPGNPYYTGVNTSSASALRTSLHQIIDDSSKVPYTASTTDTWDVLNQADQDPLNSGRILDIYKNASYPKYSGGNNDYNREHTWPNSLGFPNDGSTNYAYTDVHMLMLADIGYNSARGNKIYDNCTSACTEYPTQSYNGQGGGSGVYPGNSNWTNGSVFQVWREVKGNVARAMFYMDIRFEGGIHGVSGAAEPDLRLTNDTSLITQTGSNAAV
;
A
#
# COMPACT_ATOMS: atom_id res chain seq x y z
N PRO A 1 20.05 -8.23 -10.95
CA PRO A 1 19.84 -8.92 -12.24
C PRO A 1 20.51 -10.31 -12.24
N TYR A 2 19.93 -11.28 -11.54
CA TYR A 2 20.13 -12.72 -11.77
C TYR A 2 18.93 -13.43 -11.14
N ARG A 3 17.80 -13.43 -11.84
CA ARG A 3 16.68 -14.32 -11.52
C ARG A 3 16.91 -15.63 -12.27
N TYR A 4 16.71 -16.75 -11.60
CA TYR A 4 16.67 -18.05 -12.27
C TYR A 4 15.41 -18.13 -13.15
N GLY A 5 15.56 -18.52 -14.42
CA GLY A 5 14.45 -18.72 -15.38
C GLY A 5 14.61 -17.94 -16.68
N ASN A 6 13.70 -18.17 -17.64
CA ASN A 6 13.72 -17.52 -18.96
C ASN A 6 12.97 -16.17 -18.98
N ASN A 7 12.30 -15.81 -17.89
CA ASN A 7 11.55 -14.56 -17.76
C ASN A 7 12.37 -13.55 -16.96
N GLU A 8 13.00 -12.61 -17.66
CA GLU A 8 13.71 -11.49 -17.06
C GLU A 8 12.88 -10.20 -17.18
N SER A 9 12.91 -9.37 -16.13
CA SER A 9 12.29 -8.04 -16.13
C SER A 9 13.33 -7.03 -15.67
N CYS A 10 13.47 -5.94 -16.43
CA CYS A 10 14.28 -4.78 -16.09
C CYS A 10 13.38 -3.55 -16.09
N SER A 11 13.46 -2.74 -15.03
CA SER A 11 12.70 -1.48 -14.92
C SER A 11 13.66 -0.30 -14.94
N PHE A 12 13.34 0.71 -15.76
CA PHE A 12 14.08 1.95 -15.88
C PHE A 12 13.12 3.09 -15.53
N PRO A 13 13.29 3.81 -14.41
CA PRO A 13 12.38 4.90 -14.01
C PRO A 13 12.41 6.11 -14.96
N SER A 14 13.53 6.33 -15.63
CA SER A 14 13.72 7.41 -16.61
C SER A 14 14.60 6.92 -17.75
N PRO A 15 14.07 6.11 -18.68
CA PRO A 15 14.83 5.65 -19.82
C PRO A 15 15.24 6.86 -20.66
N GLN A 16 16.53 6.99 -20.98
CA GLN A 16 17.02 8.01 -21.89
C GLN A 16 16.63 7.66 -23.33
N ALA A 17 16.33 8.67 -24.14
CA ALA A 17 16.09 8.47 -25.55
C ALA A 17 17.33 7.84 -26.22
N GLY A 18 17.16 6.70 -26.88
CA GLY A 18 18.25 5.98 -27.51
C GLY A 18 17.91 4.54 -27.89
N THR A 19 18.91 3.84 -28.43
CA THR A 19 18.80 2.42 -28.79
C THR A 19 19.21 1.56 -27.61
N TYR A 20 18.34 0.63 -27.22
CA TYR A 20 18.60 -0.36 -26.18
C TYR A 20 18.92 -1.72 -26.80
N TYR A 21 19.90 -2.41 -26.23
CA TYR A 21 20.34 -3.75 -26.68
C TYR A 21 20.08 -4.78 -25.59
N VAL A 22 19.56 -5.94 -25.99
CA VAL A 22 19.30 -7.09 -25.09
C VAL A 22 20.27 -8.22 -25.44
N MET A 23 20.94 -8.76 -24.44
CA MET A 23 21.87 -9.89 -24.61
C MET A 23 21.29 -11.16 -23.98
N LEU A 24 21.11 -12.21 -24.79
CA LEU A 24 20.77 -13.54 -24.32
C LEU A 24 22.05 -14.34 -24.05
N ARG A 25 22.22 -14.85 -22.83
CA ARG A 25 23.28 -15.80 -22.46
C ARG A 25 22.66 -17.06 -21.88
N ALA A 26 23.11 -18.23 -22.34
CA ALA A 26 22.67 -19.51 -21.82
C ALA A 26 23.82 -20.29 -21.21
N TYR A 27 23.50 -21.15 -20.23
CA TYR A 27 24.45 -22.00 -19.52
C TYR A 27 24.80 -23.28 -20.30
N THR A 28 23.96 -23.69 -21.25
CA THR A 28 24.15 -24.84 -22.15
C THR A 28 23.53 -24.54 -23.53
N SER A 29 23.76 -25.41 -24.52
CA SER A 29 23.18 -25.31 -25.86
C SER A 29 21.64 -25.29 -25.81
N PHE A 30 21.01 -24.36 -26.53
CA PHE A 30 19.55 -24.23 -26.63
C PHE A 30 19.11 -24.01 -28.09
N SER A 31 17.86 -24.34 -28.41
CA SER A 31 17.23 -24.06 -29.71
C SER A 31 15.73 -23.81 -29.55
N GLY A 32 15.09 -23.14 -30.52
CA GLY A 32 13.64 -22.92 -30.54
C GLY A 32 13.11 -21.82 -29.60
N VAL A 33 13.94 -20.85 -29.20
CA VAL A 33 13.51 -19.73 -28.35
C VAL A 33 13.00 -18.54 -29.17
N SER A 34 11.95 -17.89 -28.67
CA SER A 34 11.45 -16.61 -29.19
C SER A 34 11.76 -15.50 -28.18
N LEU A 35 12.48 -14.46 -28.61
CA LEU A 35 12.67 -13.25 -27.82
C LEU A 35 11.49 -12.31 -28.07
N ILE A 36 10.63 -12.16 -27.07
CA ILE A 36 9.49 -11.22 -27.11
C ILE A 36 9.80 -10.09 -26.14
N GLY A 37 10.01 -8.89 -26.67
CA GLY A 37 10.11 -7.67 -25.87
C GLY A 37 8.75 -7.00 -25.76
N SER A 38 8.36 -6.63 -24.55
CA SER A 38 7.28 -5.68 -24.31
C SER A 38 7.84 -4.47 -23.56
N TYR A 39 7.31 -3.29 -23.89
CA TYR A 39 7.57 -2.07 -23.13
C TYR A 39 6.23 -1.44 -22.81
N GLN A 40 6.17 -0.75 -21.67
CA GLN A 40 5.10 0.17 -21.37
C GLN A 40 5.67 1.57 -21.52
N GLU A 41 5.05 2.39 -22.36
CA GLU A 41 5.31 3.83 -22.30
C GLU A 41 4.89 4.32 -20.91
N ALA A 42 5.68 5.19 -20.29
CA ALA A 42 5.20 5.94 -19.13
C ALA A 42 3.96 6.68 -19.61
N ASN A 43 2.78 6.32 -19.10
CA ASN A 43 1.50 6.85 -19.55
C ASN A 43 1.52 8.40 -19.57
N PRO A 44 1.64 9.05 -20.74
CA PRO A 44 1.64 10.51 -20.83
C PRO A 44 0.20 11.07 -20.76
N GLY A 45 -0.82 10.22 -20.59
CA GLY A 45 -2.22 10.52 -20.84
C GLY A 45 -3.15 10.40 -19.64
N ASN A 46 -2.65 10.31 -18.40
CA ASN A 46 -3.52 10.55 -17.25
C ASN A 46 -3.51 12.05 -16.93
N PRO A 47 -4.53 12.82 -17.35
CA PRO A 47 -4.59 14.26 -17.08
C PRO A 47 -4.54 14.58 -15.57
N TYR A 48 -4.84 13.58 -14.74
CA TYR A 48 -4.78 13.67 -13.28
C TYR A 48 -3.41 14.15 -12.77
N TYR A 49 -2.29 13.71 -13.37
CA TYR A 49 -0.94 14.07 -12.90
C TYR A 49 -0.26 15.17 -13.72
N THR A 50 -0.97 15.85 -14.63
CA THR A 50 -0.36 16.86 -15.52
C THR A 50 0.25 18.05 -14.77
N GLY A 51 -0.20 18.34 -13.54
CA GLY A 51 0.34 19.41 -12.70
C GLY A 51 1.57 19.04 -11.86
N VAL A 52 2.01 17.77 -11.87
CA VAL A 52 3.09 17.32 -10.98
C VAL A 52 4.45 17.88 -11.42
N ASN A 53 5.13 18.56 -10.50
CA ASN A 53 6.45 19.14 -10.69
C ASN A 53 7.53 18.28 -10.02
N THR A 54 8.29 17.52 -10.80
CA THR A 54 9.33 16.60 -10.31
C THR A 54 10.71 17.24 -10.15
N SER A 55 10.84 18.57 -10.25
CA SER A 55 12.14 19.26 -10.27
C SER A 55 12.92 19.22 -8.94
N SER A 56 12.23 19.05 -7.82
CA SER A 56 12.83 18.88 -6.49
C SER A 56 11.86 18.14 -5.56
N ALA A 57 12.34 17.61 -4.43
CA ALA A 57 11.49 16.95 -3.45
C ALA A 57 10.39 17.89 -2.92
N SER A 58 10.71 19.16 -2.68
CA SER A 58 9.74 20.17 -2.23
C SER A 58 8.71 20.49 -3.31
N ALA A 59 9.14 20.73 -4.56
CA ALA A 59 8.23 21.00 -5.66
C ALA A 59 7.30 19.79 -5.94
N LEU A 60 7.83 18.57 -5.84
CA LEU A 60 7.09 17.33 -6.00
C LEU A 60 6.02 17.20 -4.93
N ARG A 61 6.38 17.39 -3.66
CA ARG A 61 5.43 17.34 -2.55
C ARG A 61 4.30 18.35 -2.73
N THR A 62 4.62 19.63 -2.95
CA THR A 62 3.61 20.68 -3.07
C THR A 62 2.69 20.46 -4.27
N SER A 63 3.23 20.11 -5.43
CA SER A 63 2.41 19.88 -6.64
C SER A 63 1.57 18.61 -6.57
N LEU A 64 2.03 17.57 -5.87
CA LEU A 64 1.22 16.38 -5.60
C LEU A 64 0.12 16.66 -4.59
N HIS A 65 0.42 17.36 -3.50
CA HIS A 65 -0.58 17.73 -2.49
C HIS A 65 -1.75 18.46 -3.15
N GLN A 66 -1.49 19.46 -4.00
CA GLN A 66 -2.53 20.19 -4.75
C GLN A 66 -3.47 19.31 -5.60
N ILE A 67 -3.03 18.13 -6.03
CA ILE A 67 -3.84 17.22 -6.85
C ILE A 67 -4.70 16.30 -5.98
N ILE A 68 -4.16 15.87 -4.83
CA ILE A 68 -4.80 14.86 -3.97
C ILE A 68 -5.59 15.48 -2.82
N ASP A 69 -5.33 16.75 -2.47
CA ASP A 69 -6.02 17.52 -1.45
C ASP A 69 -7.54 17.59 -1.69
N ASP A 70 -8.30 17.89 -0.63
CA ASP A 70 -9.75 18.04 -0.63
C ASP A 70 -10.51 16.81 -1.13
N SER A 71 -9.95 15.62 -0.85
CA SER A 71 -10.55 14.33 -1.19
C SER A 71 -11.96 14.16 -0.58
N SER A 72 -12.87 13.59 -1.38
CA SER A 72 -14.24 13.33 -0.93
C SER A 72 -14.29 12.21 0.11
N LYS A 73 -15.06 12.41 1.19
CA LYS A 73 -15.26 11.37 2.21
C LYS A 73 -16.21 10.28 1.70
N VAL A 74 -15.73 9.03 1.67
CA VAL A 74 -16.58 7.85 1.51
C VAL A 74 -17.08 7.41 2.91
N PRO A 75 -18.38 7.14 3.11
CA PRO A 75 -18.87 6.66 4.41
C PRO A 75 -18.16 5.36 4.82
N TYR A 76 -17.86 5.20 6.11
CA TYR A 76 -17.24 3.97 6.57
C TYR A 76 -18.17 2.78 6.35
N THR A 77 -19.43 2.86 6.78
CA THR A 77 -20.45 1.85 6.47
C THR A 77 -21.78 2.53 6.18
N ALA A 78 -22.43 2.18 5.06
CA ALA A 78 -23.70 2.78 4.66
C ALA A 78 -24.56 1.82 3.82
N SER A 79 -25.81 2.21 3.56
CA SER A 79 -26.69 1.53 2.59
C SER A 79 -26.48 2.01 1.15
N THR A 80 -25.72 3.09 0.96
CA THR A 80 -25.18 3.57 -0.31
C THR A 80 -23.73 3.12 -0.45
N THR A 81 -23.05 3.53 -1.53
CA THR A 81 -21.60 3.29 -1.68
C THR A 81 -20.83 3.68 -0.42
N ASP A 82 -20.11 2.70 0.13
CA ASP A 82 -19.26 2.86 1.30
C ASP A 82 -17.85 2.28 1.08
N THR A 83 -17.01 2.31 2.12
CA THR A 83 -15.64 1.77 2.00
C THR A 83 -15.59 0.28 1.68
N TRP A 84 -16.58 -0.54 2.02
CA TRP A 84 -16.61 -1.95 1.59
C TRP A 84 -16.77 -2.08 0.08
N ASP A 85 -17.64 -1.25 -0.53
CA ASP A 85 -17.85 -1.28 -1.99
C ASP A 85 -16.59 -0.88 -2.76
N VAL A 86 -15.89 0.13 -2.26
CA VAL A 86 -14.63 0.60 -2.87
C VAL A 86 -13.54 -0.45 -2.69
N LEU A 87 -13.36 -0.98 -1.48
CA LEU A 87 -12.29 -1.92 -1.18
C LEU A 87 -12.50 -3.30 -1.81
N ASN A 88 -13.74 -3.76 -1.96
CA ASN A 88 -14.04 -4.96 -2.74
C ASN A 88 -13.61 -4.82 -4.21
N GLN A 89 -13.54 -3.60 -4.76
CA GLN A 89 -13.01 -3.37 -6.10
C GLN A 89 -11.49 -3.18 -6.09
N ALA A 90 -10.97 -2.36 -5.17
CA ALA A 90 -9.55 -2.03 -5.08
C ALA A 90 -8.68 -3.26 -4.77
N ASP A 91 -9.13 -4.11 -3.84
CA ASP A 91 -8.41 -5.30 -3.39
C ASP A 91 -8.93 -6.57 -4.08
N GLN A 92 -9.62 -6.42 -5.22
CA GLN A 92 -10.10 -7.56 -5.99
C GLN A 92 -8.95 -8.50 -6.36
N ASP A 93 -9.17 -9.79 -6.14
CA ASP A 93 -8.23 -10.82 -6.57
C ASP A 93 -8.08 -10.77 -8.11
N PRO A 94 -6.85 -10.57 -8.63
CA PRO A 94 -6.62 -10.39 -10.06
C PRO A 94 -6.96 -11.65 -10.88
N LEU A 95 -7.04 -12.83 -10.25
CA LEU A 95 -7.40 -14.07 -10.92
C LEU A 95 -8.87 -14.47 -10.67
N ASN A 96 -9.59 -13.77 -9.80
CA ASN A 96 -10.98 -14.08 -9.47
C ASN A 96 -11.78 -12.84 -9.02
N SER A 97 -12.64 -12.32 -9.90
CA SER A 97 -13.41 -11.11 -9.62
C SER A 97 -14.45 -11.25 -8.49
N GLY A 98 -14.81 -12.48 -8.10
CA GLY A 98 -15.69 -12.77 -6.97
C GLY A 98 -14.99 -12.75 -5.61
N ARG A 99 -13.69 -12.45 -5.58
CA ARG A 99 -12.84 -12.55 -4.39
C ARG A 99 -11.99 -11.31 -4.19
N ILE A 100 -11.51 -11.13 -2.97
CA ILE A 100 -10.47 -10.16 -2.62
C ILE A 100 -9.17 -10.91 -2.34
N LEU A 101 -8.04 -10.26 -2.54
CA LEU A 101 -6.73 -10.76 -2.14
C LEU A 101 -6.22 -9.88 -0.99
N ASP A 102 -6.09 -10.46 0.21
CA ASP A 102 -5.75 -9.68 1.40
C ASP A 102 -4.29 -9.21 1.41
N ILE A 103 -4.05 -8.04 2.02
CA ILE A 103 -2.75 -7.36 1.97
C ILE A 103 -1.63 -8.11 2.72
N TYR A 104 -1.92 -8.84 3.80
CA TYR A 104 -0.87 -9.38 4.68
C TYR A 104 -0.67 -10.88 4.54
N LYS A 105 -1.73 -11.67 4.46
CA LYS A 105 -1.65 -13.13 4.46
C LYS A 105 -1.53 -13.70 3.05
N ASN A 106 -1.70 -12.88 2.00
CA ASN A 106 -1.68 -13.32 0.60
C ASN A 106 -2.72 -14.43 0.34
N ALA A 107 -3.86 -14.32 1.01
CA ALA A 107 -4.98 -15.23 0.94
C ALA A 107 -6.13 -14.59 0.18
N SER A 108 -6.75 -15.39 -0.69
CA SER A 108 -7.92 -14.97 -1.44
C SER A 108 -9.18 -15.32 -0.64
N TYR A 109 -10.14 -14.40 -0.50
CA TYR A 109 -11.39 -14.57 0.24
C TYR A 109 -12.62 -14.23 -0.61
N PRO A 110 -13.80 -14.88 -0.41
CA PRO A 110 -15.03 -14.46 -1.06
C PRO A 110 -15.37 -13.00 -0.71
N LYS A 111 -15.90 -12.24 -1.68
CA LYS A 111 -16.40 -10.89 -1.40
C LYS A 111 -17.66 -10.93 -0.54
N TYR A 112 -17.72 -10.09 0.48
CA TYR A 112 -18.92 -9.78 1.25
C TYR A 112 -19.26 -8.29 1.10
N SER A 113 -20.55 -7.96 1.15
CA SER A 113 -21.03 -6.57 1.08
C SER A 113 -20.80 -5.77 2.36
N GLY A 114 -20.18 -6.36 3.37
CA GLY A 114 -20.01 -5.77 4.69
C GLY A 114 -19.24 -6.70 5.63
N GLY A 115 -19.14 -6.29 6.91
CA GLY A 115 -18.38 -7.00 7.94
C GLY A 115 -18.62 -8.51 7.95
N ASN A 116 -17.54 -9.27 8.07
CA ASN A 116 -17.52 -10.73 7.99
C ASN A 116 -16.47 -11.30 8.96
N ASN A 117 -16.28 -12.63 8.94
CA ASN A 117 -15.37 -13.34 9.84
C ASN A 117 -14.00 -13.69 9.22
N ASP A 118 -13.78 -13.35 7.95
CA ASP A 118 -12.58 -13.71 7.21
C ASP A 118 -11.58 -12.55 7.18
N TYR A 119 -12.06 -11.35 6.86
CA TYR A 119 -11.26 -10.15 6.71
C TYR A 119 -11.98 -8.90 7.20
N ASN A 120 -11.21 -7.86 7.51
CA ASN A 120 -11.70 -6.55 7.88
C ASN A 120 -10.87 -5.45 7.20
N ARG A 121 -11.23 -4.19 7.46
CA ARG A 121 -10.55 -3.02 6.91
C ARG A 121 -9.39 -2.66 7.82
N GLU A 122 -8.19 -2.75 7.28
CA GLU A 122 -6.95 -2.34 7.90
C GLU A 122 -6.70 -0.86 7.62
N HIS A 123 -6.42 -0.12 8.70
CA HIS A 123 -5.92 1.24 8.63
C HIS A 123 -4.41 1.20 8.49
N THR A 124 -3.90 1.15 7.24
CA THR A 124 -2.46 1.00 6.95
C THR A 124 -1.63 2.11 7.58
N TRP A 125 -2.19 3.32 7.73
CA TRP A 125 -1.77 4.27 8.77
C TRP A 125 -2.69 4.10 9.98
N PRO A 126 -2.22 3.70 11.17
CA PRO A 126 -3.12 3.42 12.28
C PRO A 126 -3.92 4.65 12.68
N ASN A 127 -5.25 4.55 12.69
CA ASN A 127 -6.13 5.69 13.01
C ASN A 127 -5.86 6.32 14.38
N SER A 128 -5.37 5.54 15.36
CA SER A 128 -4.93 6.03 16.66
C SER A 128 -3.78 7.04 16.61
N LEU A 129 -3.10 7.19 15.47
CA LEU A 129 -1.99 8.10 15.24
C LEU A 129 -2.48 9.30 14.40
N GLY A 130 -3.25 10.19 15.02
CA GLY A 130 -3.63 11.46 14.42
C GLY A 130 -5.06 11.55 13.87
N PHE A 131 -5.89 10.50 13.91
CA PHE A 131 -7.29 10.58 13.45
C PHE A 131 -8.21 9.48 14.04
N PRO A 132 -8.42 9.40 15.36
CA PRO A 132 -8.92 8.18 16.02
C PRO A 132 -10.41 7.84 15.82
N ASN A 133 -11.24 8.74 15.31
CA ASN A 133 -12.70 8.57 15.27
C ASN A 133 -13.30 8.76 13.86
N ASP A 134 -14.38 8.03 13.56
CA ASP A 134 -15.19 8.22 12.35
C ASP A 134 -16.16 9.42 12.50
N GLY A 135 -15.61 10.61 12.62
CA GLY A 135 -16.37 11.86 12.67
C GLY A 135 -16.72 12.39 11.27
N SER A 136 -17.81 13.14 11.14
CA SER A 136 -18.22 13.74 9.85
C SER A 136 -17.16 14.67 9.23
N THR A 137 -16.27 15.22 10.05
CA THR A 137 -15.17 16.11 9.64
C THR A 137 -13.82 15.41 9.56
N ASN A 138 -13.76 14.09 9.82
CA ASN A 138 -12.50 13.34 9.81
C ASN A 138 -12.35 12.53 8.51
N TYR A 139 -11.78 13.19 7.50
CA TYR A 139 -11.61 12.63 6.15
C TYR A 139 -10.57 11.52 6.11
N ALA A 140 -9.50 11.63 6.89
CA ALA A 140 -8.44 10.62 6.99
C ALA A 140 -8.96 9.26 7.49
N TYR A 141 -9.99 9.25 8.35
CA TYR A 141 -10.51 8.00 8.91
C TYR A 141 -11.04 7.04 7.84
N THR A 142 -11.69 7.56 6.81
CA THR A 142 -12.33 6.71 5.81
C THR A 142 -11.64 6.70 4.48
N ASP A 143 -10.61 7.53 4.25
CA ASP A 143 -9.99 7.83 2.94
C ASP A 143 -10.11 6.66 1.92
N VAL A 144 -9.17 5.79 1.59
CA VAL A 144 -9.33 4.49 0.88
C VAL A 144 -8.02 4.16 0.19
N HIS A 145 -7.16 5.15 -0.03
CA HIS A 145 -5.77 4.92 -0.41
C HIS A 145 -4.94 4.29 0.72
N MET A 146 -5.46 4.32 1.95
CA MET A 146 -4.83 3.75 3.15
C MET A 146 -5.62 2.59 3.76
N LEU A 147 -6.91 2.44 3.40
CA LEU A 147 -7.70 1.31 3.84
C LEU A 147 -7.38 0.14 2.92
N MET A 148 -7.16 -1.03 3.51
CA MET A 148 -6.86 -2.26 2.77
C MET A 148 -7.65 -3.40 3.41
N LEU A 149 -8.07 -4.40 2.65
CA LEU A 149 -8.67 -5.61 3.20
C LEU A 149 -7.58 -6.54 3.71
N ALA A 150 -7.69 -6.92 4.98
CA ALA A 150 -6.72 -7.76 5.68
C ALA A 150 -7.42 -8.90 6.41
N ASP A 151 -6.80 -10.07 6.44
CA ASP A 151 -7.21 -11.14 7.35
C ASP A 151 -7.34 -10.61 8.79
N ILE A 152 -8.43 -10.95 9.47
CA ILE A 152 -8.75 -10.37 10.79
C ILE A 152 -7.65 -10.63 11.82
N GLY A 153 -7.04 -11.83 11.80
CA GLY A 153 -5.97 -12.18 12.71
C GLY A 153 -4.67 -11.41 12.42
N TYR A 154 -4.39 -11.16 11.14
CA TYR A 154 -3.20 -10.40 10.72
C TYR A 154 -3.37 -8.91 10.98
N ASN A 155 -4.56 -8.35 10.75
CA ASN A 155 -4.89 -6.98 11.13
C ASN A 155 -4.77 -6.79 12.66
N SER A 156 -5.36 -7.71 13.44
CA SER A 156 -5.22 -7.69 14.91
C SER A 156 -3.75 -7.75 15.36
N ALA A 157 -2.94 -8.61 14.71
CA ALA A 157 -1.51 -8.69 14.99
C ALA A 157 -0.73 -7.43 14.61
N ARG A 158 -1.15 -6.72 13.55
CA ARG A 158 -0.60 -5.43 13.17
C ARG A 158 -0.91 -4.38 14.23
N GLY A 159 -2.17 -4.25 14.65
CA GLY A 159 -2.59 -3.29 15.66
C GLY A 159 -2.23 -1.86 15.25
N ASN A 160 -1.55 -1.11 16.13
CA ASN A 160 -1.05 0.23 15.86
C ASN A 160 0.48 0.33 15.82
N LYS A 161 1.15 -0.80 15.57
CA LYS A 161 2.61 -0.90 15.56
C LYS A 161 3.21 -0.13 14.37
N ILE A 162 4.44 0.31 14.54
CA ILE A 162 5.21 0.94 13.45
C ILE A 162 5.63 -0.12 12.43
N TYR A 163 5.73 0.27 11.16
CA TYR A 163 6.40 -0.57 10.18
C TYR A 163 7.90 -0.42 10.30
N ASP A 164 8.58 -1.54 10.54
CA ASP A 164 10.03 -1.65 10.49
C ASP A 164 10.42 -3.12 10.28
N ASN A 165 11.71 -3.42 10.11
CA ASN A 165 12.20 -4.78 10.19
C ASN A 165 12.16 -5.26 11.64
N CYS A 166 11.44 -6.36 11.90
CA CYS A 166 11.39 -6.95 13.22
C CYS A 166 12.67 -7.78 13.42
N THR A 167 13.64 -7.26 14.16
CA THR A 167 14.97 -7.88 14.32
C THR A 167 15.14 -8.68 15.60
N SER A 168 14.21 -8.57 16.55
CA SER A 168 14.27 -9.26 17.85
C SER A 168 12.90 -9.61 18.40
N ALA A 169 12.79 -10.79 19.04
CA ALA A 169 11.58 -11.28 19.70
C ALA A 169 10.34 -11.30 18.80
N CYS A 170 10.53 -11.70 17.53
CA CYS A 170 9.50 -11.65 16.51
C CYS A 170 8.70 -12.95 16.44
N THR A 171 7.38 -12.79 16.38
CA THR A 171 6.45 -13.84 16.02
C THR A 171 6.23 -13.83 14.51
N GLU A 172 6.33 -15.01 13.88
CA GLU A 172 6.07 -15.19 12.46
C GLU A 172 4.57 -15.22 12.15
N TYR A 173 4.18 -14.53 11.08
CA TYR A 173 2.85 -14.54 10.50
C TYR A 173 2.98 -14.90 9.00
N PRO A 174 2.96 -16.22 8.67
CA PRO A 174 3.33 -16.71 7.35
C PRO A 174 2.25 -16.47 6.30
N THR A 175 2.66 -16.06 5.10
CA THR A 175 1.73 -15.92 3.97
C THR A 175 1.29 -17.29 3.43
N GLN A 176 0.14 -17.30 2.76
CA GLN A 176 -0.24 -18.41 1.89
C GLN A 176 0.47 -18.31 0.54
N SER A 177 0.75 -19.48 -0.06
CA SER A 177 1.24 -19.53 -1.43
C SER A 177 0.07 -19.23 -2.37
N TYR A 178 0.17 -18.14 -3.13
CA TYR A 178 -0.82 -17.73 -4.11
C TYR A 178 -0.15 -17.12 -5.34
N ASN A 179 -0.54 -17.58 -6.53
CA ASN A 179 0.01 -17.11 -7.82
C ASN A 179 1.56 -17.05 -7.88
N GLY A 180 2.22 -18.06 -7.33
CA GLY A 180 3.70 -18.14 -7.29
C GLY A 180 4.37 -17.19 -6.30
N GLN A 181 3.60 -16.52 -5.45
CA GLN A 181 4.07 -15.61 -4.40
C GLN A 181 3.66 -16.12 -3.03
N GLY A 182 4.39 -15.70 -1.99
CA GLY A 182 4.11 -16.10 -0.61
C GLY A 182 4.43 -17.56 -0.31
N GLY A 183 3.90 -18.07 0.81
CA GLY A 183 4.10 -19.45 1.27
C GLY A 183 5.47 -19.73 1.88
N GLY A 184 5.59 -20.86 2.56
CA GLY A 184 6.78 -21.19 3.37
C GLY A 184 6.74 -20.52 4.74
N SER A 185 7.40 -21.15 5.72
CA SER A 185 7.46 -20.67 7.10
C SER A 185 8.78 -21.09 7.75
N GLY A 186 9.09 -20.50 8.92
CA GLY A 186 10.24 -20.87 9.75
C GLY A 186 11.57 -20.28 9.30
N VAL A 187 11.60 -19.41 8.30
CA VAL A 187 12.81 -18.76 7.79
C VAL A 187 12.65 -17.25 7.85
N TYR A 188 13.49 -16.58 8.63
CA TYR A 188 13.50 -15.12 8.71
C TYR A 188 14.37 -14.49 7.59
N PRO A 189 13.90 -13.42 6.90
CA PRO A 189 12.53 -12.89 6.94
C PRO A 189 11.56 -13.67 6.03
N GLY A 190 12.07 -14.53 5.14
CA GLY A 190 11.25 -15.43 4.31
C GLY A 190 10.16 -14.71 3.51
N ASN A 191 9.00 -15.38 3.41
CA ASN A 191 7.76 -14.87 2.80
C ASN A 191 6.73 -14.47 3.88
N SER A 192 7.18 -14.10 5.06
CA SER A 192 6.30 -13.92 6.22
C SER A 192 6.28 -12.47 6.68
N ASN A 193 5.19 -12.11 7.36
CA ASN A 193 5.16 -10.93 8.20
C ASN A 193 5.79 -11.30 9.55
N TRP A 194 6.36 -10.32 10.24
CA TRP A 194 7.02 -10.53 11.52
C TRP A 194 6.65 -9.43 12.48
N THR A 195 6.22 -9.75 13.68
CA THR A 195 5.80 -8.73 14.63
C THR A 195 6.22 -9.05 16.05
N ASN A 196 6.49 -8.00 16.82
CA ASN A 196 6.68 -8.05 18.26
C ASN A 196 5.75 -7.02 18.94
N GLY A 197 6.07 -6.59 20.16
CA GLY A 197 5.26 -5.62 20.90
C GLY A 197 5.15 -4.23 20.26
N SER A 198 6.08 -3.85 19.37
CA SER A 198 6.18 -2.47 18.87
C SER A 198 6.25 -2.36 17.35
N VAL A 199 6.71 -3.40 16.66
CA VAL A 199 6.98 -3.40 15.22
C VAL A 199 6.11 -4.42 14.50
N PHE A 200 5.66 -4.07 13.29
CA PHE A 200 5.11 -4.99 12.31
C PHE A 200 5.92 -4.90 11.00
N GLN A 201 6.65 -5.95 10.68
CA GLN A 201 7.34 -6.09 9.41
C GLN A 201 6.43 -6.78 8.40
N VAL A 202 6.12 -6.10 7.31
CA VAL A 202 5.35 -6.71 6.22
C VAL A 202 6.24 -7.59 5.35
N TRP A 203 5.66 -8.65 4.80
CA TRP A 203 6.34 -9.54 3.85
C TRP A 203 6.77 -8.79 2.58
N ARG A 204 7.82 -9.29 1.91
CA ARG A 204 8.59 -8.49 0.95
C ARG A 204 7.79 -7.95 -0.24
N GLU A 205 6.78 -8.68 -0.72
CA GLU A 205 6.06 -8.31 -1.96
C GLU A 205 5.11 -7.12 -1.76
N VAL A 206 4.67 -6.84 -0.53
CA VAL A 206 3.72 -5.76 -0.24
C VAL A 206 4.36 -4.54 0.44
N LYS A 207 5.66 -4.59 0.75
CA LYS A 207 6.41 -3.44 1.32
C LYS A 207 6.20 -2.16 0.51
N GLY A 208 6.25 -2.27 -0.82
CA GLY A 208 6.03 -1.13 -1.71
C GLY A 208 4.59 -0.59 -1.66
N ASN A 209 3.59 -1.47 -1.54
CA ASN A 209 2.18 -1.07 -1.45
C ASN A 209 1.92 -0.28 -0.17
N VAL A 210 2.38 -0.83 0.96
CA VAL A 210 2.27 -0.20 2.28
C VAL A 210 3.03 1.13 2.31
N ALA A 211 4.26 1.18 1.78
CA ALA A 211 5.03 2.42 1.72
C ALA A 211 4.29 3.51 0.93
N ARG A 212 3.67 3.18 -0.21
CA ARG A 212 2.90 4.15 -1.01
C ARG A 212 1.67 4.67 -0.27
N ALA A 213 0.93 3.79 0.43
CA ALA A 213 -0.19 4.22 1.27
C ALA A 213 0.26 5.17 2.39
N MET A 214 1.39 4.87 3.03
CA MET A 214 1.96 5.73 4.06
C MET A 214 2.42 7.10 3.52
N PHE A 215 3.13 7.12 2.38
CA PHE A 215 3.54 8.37 1.72
C PHE A 215 2.35 9.19 1.23
N TYR A 216 1.30 8.52 0.74
CA TYR A 216 0.06 9.19 0.39
C TYR A 216 -0.53 9.92 1.58
N MET A 217 -0.63 9.28 2.75
CA MET A 217 -1.21 9.91 3.94
C MET A 217 -0.41 11.14 4.40
N ASP A 218 0.93 11.06 4.39
CA ASP A 218 1.81 12.19 4.71
C ASP A 218 1.64 13.35 3.72
N ILE A 219 1.54 13.09 2.42
CA ILE A 219 1.39 14.16 1.41
C ILE A 219 -0.04 14.71 1.39
N ARG A 220 -1.07 13.87 1.55
CA ARG A 220 -2.47 14.27 1.48
C ARG A 220 -2.86 15.10 2.70
N PHE A 221 -2.51 14.64 3.89
CA PHE A 221 -2.94 15.24 5.15
C PHE A 221 -1.78 16.00 5.78
N GLU A 222 -1.42 17.15 5.21
CA GLU A 222 -0.32 18.00 5.73
C GLU A 222 -0.79 19.12 6.66
N GLY A 223 -1.97 18.93 7.26
CA GLY A 223 -2.69 19.92 8.05
C GLY A 223 -3.50 20.89 7.21
N GLY A 224 -4.05 21.92 7.85
CA GLY A 224 -4.82 22.97 7.18
C GLY A 224 -6.33 22.76 7.28
N ILE A 225 -7.04 23.29 6.28
CA ILE A 225 -8.50 23.33 6.23
C ILE A 225 -8.94 22.76 4.89
N HIS A 226 -9.82 21.77 4.93
CA HIS A 226 -10.45 21.22 3.73
C HIS A 226 -11.27 22.34 3.04
N GLY A 227 -10.91 22.68 1.80
CA GLY A 227 -11.42 23.82 1.04
C GLY A 227 -12.91 23.80 0.71
N VAL A 228 -13.56 22.63 0.77
CA VAL A 228 -15.01 22.51 0.53
C VAL A 228 -15.81 22.54 1.83
N SER A 229 -15.40 21.77 2.83
CA SER A 229 -16.17 21.60 4.07
C SER A 229 -15.79 22.57 5.19
N GLY A 230 -14.62 23.20 5.09
CA GLY A 230 -14.05 24.02 6.15
C GLY A 230 -13.56 23.21 7.36
N ALA A 231 -13.51 21.89 7.27
CA ALA A 231 -13.03 21.03 8.34
C ALA A 231 -11.52 21.14 8.52
N ALA A 232 -11.04 21.15 9.76
CA ALA A 232 -9.61 21.04 10.04
C ALA A 232 -9.10 19.62 9.75
N GLU A 233 -7.99 19.53 9.04
CA GLU A 233 -7.36 18.26 8.69
C GLU A 233 -6.16 17.95 9.61
N PRO A 234 -5.86 16.66 9.85
CA PRO A 234 -4.66 16.29 10.60
C PRO A 234 -3.38 16.62 9.81
N ASP A 235 -2.27 16.81 10.52
CA ASP A 235 -0.93 17.00 9.95
C ASP A 235 -0.11 15.73 10.17
N LEU A 236 -0.29 14.76 9.26
CA LEU A 236 0.36 13.46 9.32
C LEU A 236 1.75 13.55 8.72
N ARG A 237 2.77 13.13 9.47
CA ARG A 237 4.18 13.20 9.07
C ARG A 237 4.85 11.85 9.20
N LEU A 238 5.33 11.35 8.06
CA LEU A 238 6.20 10.17 8.08
C LEU A 238 7.54 10.53 8.72
N THR A 239 7.95 9.74 9.71
CA THR A 239 9.19 9.95 10.44
C THR A 239 9.88 8.64 10.79
N ASN A 240 11.20 8.69 10.89
CA ASN A 240 12.02 7.61 11.45
C ASN A 240 12.29 7.81 12.96
N ASP A 241 11.89 8.96 13.51
CA ASP A 241 12.01 9.23 14.94
C ASP A 241 10.79 8.65 15.66
N THR A 242 10.97 7.46 16.23
CA THR A 242 9.90 6.75 16.95
C THR A 242 9.39 7.48 18.18
N SER A 243 10.13 8.48 18.69
CA SER A 243 9.68 9.28 19.84
C SER A 243 8.56 10.27 19.48
N LEU A 244 8.42 10.61 18.19
CA LEU A 244 7.37 11.49 17.68
C LEU A 244 6.07 10.71 17.38
N ILE A 245 6.16 9.39 17.21
CA ILE A 245 5.02 8.53 16.89
C ILE A 245 4.22 8.27 18.17
N THR A 246 3.18 9.08 18.37
CA THR A 246 2.35 9.05 19.59
C THR A 246 0.88 8.84 19.26
N GLN A 247 0.18 8.11 20.13
CA GLN A 247 -1.28 7.99 20.02
C GLN A 247 -1.95 9.29 20.41
N THR A 248 -2.98 9.68 19.67
CA THR A 248 -3.70 10.93 19.91
C THR A 248 -5.18 10.67 20.15
N GLY A 249 -5.77 11.46 21.05
CA GLY A 249 -7.22 11.41 21.34
C GLY A 249 -8.06 12.23 20.35
N SER A 250 -7.42 12.97 19.44
CA SER A 250 -8.05 13.85 18.44
C SER A 250 -7.20 13.93 17.18
N ASN A 251 -7.71 14.62 16.15
CA ASN A 251 -6.87 15.02 15.03
C ASN A 251 -5.72 15.87 15.54
N ALA A 252 -4.50 15.49 15.17
CA ALA A 252 -3.28 16.07 15.72
C ALA A 252 -2.14 15.93 14.71
N ALA A 253 -1.11 16.75 14.88
CA ALA A 253 0.14 16.55 14.18
C ALA A 253 0.84 15.30 14.76
N VAL A 254 1.04 14.28 13.93
CA VAL A 254 1.67 13.00 14.32
C VAL A 254 2.58 12.53 13.22
#